data_AF-A0A925XWN4-F1
#
_entry.id   AF-A0A925XWN4-F1
#
_cell.length_a   1.000
_cell.length_b   1.000
_cell.length_c   1.000
_cell.angle_alpha   90.00
_cell.angle_beta   90.00
_cell.angle_gamma   90.00
#
_symmetry.space_group_name_H-M   'P 1'
#
loop_
_entity.id
_entity.type
_entity.pdbx_description
1 polymer ?
#
loop_
_entity_poly.entity_id
_entity_poly.type
_entity_poly.pdbx_seq_one_letter_code
_entity_poly.pdbx_strand_id
1 'polypeptide(L)'
;SCTRCFYCNEVCPTGVQPLDQIQKIRQALLAKEDLPINTAIRHRKALIKQIKESGWLDEVKFALEVFGHTPRGLLGLLPLGIRMTLKGKTPLGHQPIENRAEVTHLVDAVNKTEHANYT
;
A
#
# COMPACT_ATOMS: atom_id res chain seq x y z
N SER A 1 -2.47 -17.72 1.09
CA SER A 1 -3.10 -16.39 0.89
C SER A 1 -4.17 -16.21 1.96
N CYS A 2 -4.15 -15.11 2.73
CA CYS A 2 -5.15 -14.77 3.75
C CYS A 2 -5.94 -13.54 3.28
N THR A 3 -7.26 -13.66 3.16
CA THR A 3 -8.19 -12.61 2.69
C THR A 3 -8.68 -11.69 3.81
N ARG A 4 -8.30 -11.96 5.07
CA ARG A 4 -8.74 -11.23 6.28
C ARG A 4 -10.28 -11.18 6.42
N CYS A 5 -10.95 -12.31 6.23
CA CYS A 5 -12.41 -12.42 6.39
C CYS A 5 -12.89 -12.64 7.84
N PHE A 6 -11.99 -12.69 8.83
CA PHE A 6 -12.29 -12.89 10.28
C PHE A 6 -12.96 -14.20 10.69
N TYR A 7 -13.46 -15.00 9.74
CA TYR A 7 -14.15 -16.26 10.01
C TYR A 7 -13.36 -17.23 10.89
N CYS A 8 -12.04 -17.33 10.70
CA CYS A 8 -11.22 -18.24 11.51
C CYS A 8 -11.09 -17.83 13.00
N ASN A 9 -11.29 -16.56 13.34
CA ASN A 9 -11.39 -16.13 14.74
C ASN A 9 -12.77 -16.43 15.31
N GLU A 10 -13.83 -16.15 14.57
CA GLU A 10 -15.23 -16.26 15.03
C GLU A 10 -15.64 -17.70 15.34
N VAL A 11 -15.20 -18.66 14.52
CA VAL A 11 -15.59 -20.07 14.69
C VAL A 11 -14.67 -20.86 15.62
N CYS A 12 -13.65 -20.22 16.20
CA CYS A 12 -12.63 -20.93 16.94
C CYS A 12 -13.15 -21.39 18.32
N PRO A 13 -13.29 -22.70 18.59
CA PRO A 13 -13.84 -23.19 19.85
C PRO A 13 -12.85 -23.05 21.02
N THR A 14 -11.57 -22.88 20.72
CA THR A 14 -10.47 -22.84 21.71
C THR A 14 -9.97 -21.43 22.02
N GLY A 15 -10.52 -20.40 21.37
CA GLY A 15 -10.17 -19.00 21.65
C GLY A 15 -8.75 -18.59 21.29
N VAL A 16 -8.05 -19.33 20.42
CA VAL A 16 -6.63 -19.06 20.09
C VAL A 16 -6.39 -17.88 19.14
N GLN A 17 -7.47 -17.31 18.57
CA GLN A 17 -7.44 -16.16 17.66
C GLN A 17 -6.41 -16.32 16.51
N PRO A 18 -6.59 -17.31 15.62
CA PRO A 18 -5.59 -17.67 14.61
C PRO A 18 -5.28 -16.52 13.62
N LEU A 19 -6.26 -15.68 13.28
CA LEU A 19 -6.04 -14.55 12.39
C LEU A 19 -5.03 -13.56 12.98
N ASP A 20 -5.10 -13.31 14.28
CA ASP A 20 -4.29 -12.30 14.94
C ASP A 20 -2.83 -12.74 14.95
N GLN A 21 -2.58 -14.03 15.14
CA GLN A 21 -1.24 -14.62 15.03
C GLN A 21 -0.69 -14.52 13.59
N ILE A 22 -1.53 -14.81 12.59
CA ILE A 22 -1.16 -14.67 11.17
C ILE A 22 -0.84 -13.19 10.85
N GLN A 23 -1.61 -12.25 11.39
CA GLN A 23 -1.38 -10.82 11.21
C GLN A 23 -0.08 -10.37 11.85
N LYS A 24 0.22 -10.82 13.08
CA LYS A 24 1.51 -10.58 13.75
C LYS A 24 2.67 -11.08 12.90
N ILE A 25 2.63 -12.34 12.45
CA ILE A 25 3.68 -12.92 11.58
C ILE A 25 3.78 -12.17 10.23
N ARG A 26 2.68 -11.63 9.72
CA ARG A 26 2.71 -10.85 8.48
C ARG A 26 3.35 -9.47 8.68
N GLN A 27 2.96 -8.73 9.71
CA GLN A 27 3.58 -7.44 10.06
C GLN A 27 5.07 -7.63 10.31
N ALA A 28 5.39 -8.71 11.02
CA ALA A 28 6.72 -9.16 11.30
C ALA A 28 7.61 -9.28 10.06
N LEU A 29 7.13 -10.04 9.08
CA LEU A 29 7.85 -10.19 7.82
C LEU A 29 7.97 -8.85 7.08
N LEU A 30 6.91 -8.04 7.09
CA LEU A 30 6.86 -6.76 6.36
C LEU A 30 7.74 -5.66 6.94
N ALA A 31 8.07 -5.72 8.23
CA ALA A 31 8.98 -4.79 8.89
C ALA A 31 10.46 -5.05 8.55
N LYS A 32 10.80 -6.23 8.02
CA LYS A 32 12.16 -6.55 7.61
C LYS A 32 12.52 -5.76 6.34
N GLU A 33 13.69 -5.11 6.36
CA GLU A 33 14.15 -4.28 5.24
C GLU A 33 14.55 -5.12 4.02
N ASP A 34 15.05 -6.34 4.23
CA ASP A 34 15.63 -7.23 3.21
C ASP A 34 14.61 -8.13 2.47
N LEU A 35 13.34 -7.73 2.41
CA LEU A 35 12.35 -8.52 1.68
C LEU A 35 12.61 -8.47 0.16
N PRO A 36 12.48 -9.60 -0.55
CA PRO A 36 12.60 -9.63 -2.01
C PRO A 36 11.56 -8.71 -2.62
N ILE A 37 12.01 -7.78 -3.47
CA ILE A 37 11.16 -6.74 -4.05
C ILE A 37 10.14 -7.38 -4.99
N ASN A 38 8.89 -7.45 -4.54
CA ASN A 38 7.75 -7.89 -5.34
C ASN A 38 6.76 -6.74 -5.56
N THR A 39 5.80 -6.95 -6.46
CA THR A 39 4.80 -5.94 -6.82
C THR A 39 3.95 -5.52 -5.61
N ALA A 40 3.64 -6.43 -4.68
CA ALA A 40 2.87 -6.09 -3.48
C ALA A 40 3.64 -5.18 -2.51
N ILE A 41 4.95 -5.37 -2.37
CA ILE A 41 5.83 -4.51 -1.57
C ILE A 41 5.96 -3.15 -2.23
N ARG A 42 6.12 -3.09 -3.56
CA ARG A 42 6.16 -1.84 -4.32
C ARG A 42 4.86 -1.03 -4.17
N HIS A 43 3.70 -1.68 -4.31
CA HIS A 43 2.41 -1.03 -4.09
C HIS A 43 2.33 -0.38 -2.70
N ARG A 44 2.76 -1.10 -1.65
CA ARG A 44 2.74 -0.54 -0.28
C ARG A 44 3.69 0.65 -0.14
N LYS A 45 4.93 0.53 -0.62
CA LYS A 45 5.95 1.59 -0.51
C LYS A 45 5.55 2.85 -1.29
N ALA A 46 5.09 2.71 -2.52
CA ALA A 46 4.63 3.82 -3.36
C ALA A 46 3.43 4.54 -2.73
N LEU A 47 2.46 3.79 -2.19
CA LEU A 47 1.27 4.35 -1.53
C LEU A 47 1.66 5.22 -0.33
N ILE A 48 2.49 4.68 0.57
CA ILE A 48 2.94 5.41 1.77
C ILE A 48 3.74 6.66 1.35
N LYS A 49 4.60 6.54 0.34
CA LYS A 49 5.40 7.67 -0.18
C LYS A 49 4.49 8.79 -0.70
N GLN A 50 3.51 8.49 -1.55
CA GLN A 50 2.63 9.52 -2.10
C GLN A 50 1.73 10.18 -1.05
N ILE A 51 1.23 9.40 -0.09
CA ILE A 51 0.46 9.94 1.04
C ILE A 51 1.34 10.87 1.88
N LYS A 52 2.61 10.54 2.13
CA LYS A 52 3.54 11.45 2.84
C LYS A 52 3.85 12.72 2.05
N GLU A 53 3.97 12.63 0.72
CA GLU A 53 4.31 13.77 -0.13
C GLU A 53 3.13 14.77 -0.25
N SER A 54 1.93 14.25 -0.47
CA SER A 54 0.78 15.05 -0.92
C SER A 54 -0.48 14.90 -0.09
N GLY A 55 -0.50 13.97 0.87
CA GLY A 55 -1.62 13.67 1.75
C GLY A 55 -2.74 12.84 1.12
N TRP A 56 -2.70 12.59 -0.19
CA TRP A 56 -3.63 11.69 -0.90
C TRP A 56 -2.91 10.95 -2.03
N LEU A 57 -3.57 9.94 -2.60
CA LEU A 57 -3.07 9.11 -3.70
C LEU A 57 -3.29 9.75 -5.09
N ASP A 58 -2.20 9.99 -5.83
CA ASP A 58 -2.26 10.25 -7.28
C ASP A 58 -2.17 8.91 -8.02
N GLU A 59 -3.29 8.46 -8.58
CA GLU A 59 -3.43 7.16 -9.24
C GLU A 59 -2.51 6.98 -10.46
N VAL A 60 -2.28 8.05 -11.24
CA VAL A 60 -1.46 7.96 -12.46
C VAL A 60 0.00 7.83 -12.07
N LYS A 61 0.48 8.70 -11.18
CA LYS A 61 1.84 8.61 -10.63
C LYS A 61 2.04 7.28 -9.89
N PHE A 62 1.03 6.81 -9.16
CA PHE A 62 1.07 5.51 -8.46
C PHE A 62 1.27 4.35 -9.42
N ALA A 63 0.49 4.29 -10.50
CA ALA A 63 0.60 3.24 -11.51
C ALA A 63 2.00 3.23 -12.14
N LEU A 64 2.55 4.40 -12.42
CA LEU A 64 3.91 4.54 -12.95
C LEU A 64 4.98 4.11 -11.94
N GLU A 65 4.88 4.51 -10.68
CA GLU A 65 5.85 4.11 -9.64
C GLU A 65 5.84 2.59 -9.40
N VAL A 66 4.66 1.95 -9.48
CA VAL A 66 4.54 0.51 -9.22
C VAL A 66 4.96 -0.34 -10.41
N PHE A 67 4.55 0.01 -11.63
CA PHE A 67 4.71 -0.83 -12.82
C PHE A 67 5.77 -0.32 -13.81
N GLY A 68 6.20 0.94 -13.69
CA GLY A 68 7.19 1.56 -14.57
C GLY A 68 8.63 1.07 -14.39
N HIS A 69 8.88 0.18 -13.42
CA HIS A 69 10.20 -0.43 -13.21
C HIS A 69 10.60 -1.43 -14.31
N THR A 70 9.65 -1.92 -15.12
CA THR A 70 9.94 -2.83 -16.25
C THR A 70 9.26 -2.36 -17.53
N PRO A 71 9.90 -2.54 -18.70
CA PRO A 71 9.29 -2.19 -19.99
C PRO A 71 8.00 -3.00 -20.24
N ARG A 72 7.95 -4.26 -19.77
CA ARG A 72 6.75 -5.11 -19.88
C ARG A 72 5.58 -4.61 -19.03
N GLY A 73 5.86 -4.15 -17.81
CA GLY A 73 4.84 -3.55 -16.94
C GLY A 73 4.26 -2.27 -17.53
N LEU A 74 5.12 -1.41 -18.08
CA LEU A 74 4.72 -0.18 -18.74
C LEU A 74 3.89 -0.43 -20.02
N LEU A 75 4.32 -1.36 -20.86
CA LEU A 75 3.57 -1.76 -22.06
C LEU A 75 2.20 -2.37 -21.71
N GLY A 76 2.11 -3.09 -20.59
CA GLY A 76 0.84 -3.61 -20.08
C GLY A 76 -0.13 -2.52 -19.60
N LEU A 77 0.38 -1.40 -19.09
CA LEU A 77 -0.43 -0.25 -18.68
C LEU A 77 -0.93 0.58 -19.87
N LEU A 78 -0.18 0.61 -20.97
CA LEU A 78 -0.47 1.44 -22.14
C LEU A 78 -1.92 1.30 -22.68
N PRO A 79 -2.46 0.08 -22.95
CA PRO A 79 -3.82 -0.04 -23.47
C PRO A 79 -4.89 0.44 -22.47
N LEU A 80 -4.67 0.26 -21.17
CA LEU A 80 -5.57 0.76 -20.13
C LEU A 80 -5.49 2.28 -20.05
N GLY A 81 -4.28 2.84 -20.05
CA GLY A 81 -4.03 4.28 -20.03
C GLY A 81 -4.74 4.98 -21.19
N ILE A 82 -4.58 4.48 -22.42
CA ILE A 82 -5.26 5.03 -23.60
C ILE A 82 -6.79 5.02 -23.42
N ARG A 83 -7.37 3.90 -22.95
CA ARG A 83 -8.82 3.80 -22.73
C ARG A 83 -9.32 4.77 -21.65
N MET A 84 -8.53 5.01 -20.60
CA MET A 84 -8.87 5.94 -19.53
C MET A 84 -8.79 7.39 -20.02
N THR A 85 -7.74 7.73 -20.76
CA THR A 85 -7.56 9.06 -21.36
C THR A 85 -8.68 9.38 -22.36
N LEU A 86 -9.03 8.43 -23.23
CA LEU A 86 -10.15 8.59 -24.18
C LEU A 86 -11.50 8.79 -23.49
N LYS A 87 -11.67 8.26 -22.27
CA LYS A 87 -12.87 8.44 -21.46
C LYS A 87 -12.84 9.69 -20.58
N GLY A 88 -11.76 10.48 -20.62
CA GLY A 88 -11.58 11.65 -19.75
C GLY A 88 -11.47 11.29 -18.26
N LYS A 89 -11.10 10.05 -17.92
CA LYS A 89 -11.05 9.55 -16.54
C LYS A 89 -9.65 9.60 -15.93
N THR A 90 -8.71 10.26 -16.59
CA THR A 90 -7.34 10.43 -16.08
C THR A 90 -7.25 11.74 -15.29
N PRO A 91 -7.04 11.71 -13.97
CA PRO A 91 -6.79 12.92 -13.19
C PRO A 91 -5.43 13.48 -13.60
N LEU A 92 -5.43 14.60 -14.35
CA LEU A 92 -4.20 15.24 -14.85
C LEU A 92 -3.63 16.28 -13.87
N GLY A 93 -4.41 16.71 -12.89
CA GLY A 93 -4.01 17.66 -11.86
C GLY A 93 -3.98 16.99 -10.50
N HIS A 94 -2.82 17.02 -9.85
CA HIS A 94 -2.67 16.59 -8.45
C HIS A 94 -2.37 17.81 -7.59
N GLN A 95 -3.24 18.07 -6.61
CA GLN A 95 -3.01 19.12 -5.63
C GLN A 95 -2.84 18.49 -4.26
N PRO A 96 -1.79 18.86 -3.50
CA PRO A 96 -1.66 18.44 -2.12
C PRO A 96 -2.86 18.91 -1.29
N ILE A 97 -3.27 18.10 -0.32
CA ILE A 97 -4.29 18.52 0.64
C ILE A 97 -3.75 19.67 1.51
N GLU A 98 -4.66 20.52 2.01
CA GLU A 98 -4.33 21.64 2.89
C GLU A 98 -3.65 21.15 4.18
N ASN A 99 -4.16 20.08 4.78
CA ASN A 99 -3.66 19.53 6.03
C ASN A 99 -2.63 18.40 5.85
N ARG A 100 -1.69 18.57 4.91
CA ARG A 100 -0.69 17.52 4.61
C ARG A 100 0.24 17.25 5.80
N ALA A 101 0.52 18.27 6.60
CA ALA A 101 1.47 18.17 7.72
C ALA A 101 0.95 17.24 8.82
N GLU A 102 -0.34 17.30 9.13
CA GLU A 102 -0.97 16.38 10.07
C GLU A 102 -0.95 14.95 9.54
N VAL A 103 -1.26 14.74 8.27
CA VAL A 103 -1.21 13.40 7.65
C VAL A 103 0.20 12.83 7.72
N THR A 104 1.23 13.60 7.37
CA THR A 104 2.62 13.14 7.45
C THR A 104 3.00 12.79 8.89
N HIS A 105 2.63 13.63 9.85
CA HIS A 105 2.88 13.37 11.27
C HIS A 105 2.19 12.09 11.76
N LEU A 106 0.94 11.85 11.35
CA LEU A 106 0.21 10.61 11.67
C LEU A 106 0.89 9.39 11.07
N VAL A 107 1.31 9.46 9.80
CA VAL A 107 2.00 8.34 9.16
C VAL A 107 3.34 8.06 9.86
N ASP A 108 4.08 9.08 10.27
CA ASP A 108 5.35 8.90 11.01
C ASP A 108 5.13 8.35 12.42
N ALA A 109 4.08 8.80 13.12
CA ALA A 109 3.70 8.27 14.43
C ALA A 109 3.36 6.78 14.34
N VAL A 110 2.55 6.38 13.35
CA VAL A 110 2.18 4.97 13.13
C VAL A 110 3.39 4.12 12.77
N ASN A 111 4.29 4.61 11.91
CA ASN A 111 5.51 3.87 11.59
C ASN A 111 6.36 3.64 12.85
N LYS A 112 6.54 4.66 13.70
CA LYS A 112 7.28 4.50 14.96
C LYS A 112 6.64 3.45 15.88
N THR A 113 5.31 3.44 16.02
CA THR A 113 4.61 2.44 16.86
C THR A 113 4.70 1.03 16.28
N GLU A 114 4.56 0.87 14.96
CA GLU A 114 4.64 -0.45 14.31
C GLU A 114 6.04 -1.04 14.42
N HIS A 115 7.08 -0.21 14.25
CA HIS A 115 8.47 -0.65 14.43
C HIS A 115 8.75 -1.04 15.90
N ALA A 116 8.31 -0.24 16.87
CA ALA A 116 8.50 -0.54 18.30
C ALA A 116 7.77 -1.82 18.76
N ASN A 117 6.63 -2.16 18.14
CA ASN A 117 5.87 -3.37 18.49
C ASN A 117 6.46 -4.66 17.88
N TYR A 118 7.42 -4.55 16.95
CA TYR A 118 7.96 -5.70 16.21
C TYR A 118 9.49 -5.84 16.23
N THR A 119 10.24 -4.84 16.70
CA THR A 119 11.61 -5.02 17.20
C THR A 119 11.61 -5.72 18.54
#